data_AF-A0A0H3KEC6-F1
#
_entry.id   AF-A0A0H3KEC6-F1
#
_cell.length_a   1.000
_cell.length_b   1.000
_cell.length_c   1.000
_cell.angle_alpha   90.00
_cell.angle_beta   90.00
_cell.angle_gamma   90.00
#
_symmetry.space_group_name_H-M   'P 1'
#
loop_
_entity.id
_entity.type
_entity.pdbx_description
1 polymer ?
#
loop_
_entity_poly.entity_id
_entity_poly.type
_entity_poly.pdbx_seq_one_letter_code
_entity_poly.pdbx_strand_id
1 'polypeptide(L)'
;MALTQEQRVALIVARQYIAEGRDAHLCFALNRVARRYPKLNTAAEGLRAYIQRALSPYTTLEEWIARHELVKPPRLWRIPRTPAERREARIQWIDWMLDEPKEV
;
A
#
# COMPACT_ATOMS: atom_id res chain seq x y z
N MET A 1 2.79 14.51 4.62
CA MET A 1 2.64 14.77 3.17
C MET A 1 1.20 14.57 2.80
N ALA A 2 0.47 15.66 2.56
CA ALA A 2 -0.84 15.57 1.93
C ALA A 2 -0.68 14.94 0.54
N LEU A 3 -1.55 13.98 0.20
CA LEU A 3 -1.53 13.37 -1.12
C LEU A 3 -2.03 14.37 -2.16
N THR A 4 -1.31 14.49 -3.27
CA THR A 4 -1.81 15.24 -4.43
C THR A 4 -2.99 14.50 -5.06
N GLN A 5 -3.80 15.20 -5.85
CA GLN A 5 -4.91 14.59 -6.55
C GLN A 5 -4.46 13.41 -7.44
N GLU A 6 -3.32 13.54 -8.11
CA GLU A 6 -2.75 12.48 -8.95
C GLU A 6 -2.31 11.27 -8.12
N GLN A 7 -1.75 11.49 -6.94
CA GLN A 7 -1.39 10.41 -6.03
C GLN A 7 -2.63 9.67 -5.51
N ARG A 8 -3.70 10.41 -5.17
CA ARG A 8 -4.98 9.81 -4.77
C ARG A 8 -5.55 8.95 -5.91
N VAL A 9 -5.58 9.47 -7.13
CA VAL A 9 -6.03 8.70 -8.31
C VAL A 9 -5.16 7.46 -8.53
N ALA A 10 -3.83 7.59 -8.45
CA ALA A 10 -2.92 6.45 -8.60
C ALA A 10 -3.16 5.35 -7.55
N LEU A 11 -3.41 5.74 -6.29
CA LEU A 11 -3.75 4.80 -5.21
C LEU A 11 -5.11 4.13 -5.43
N ILE A 12 -6.13 4.86 -5.89
CA ILE A 12 -7.45 4.29 -6.21
C ILE A 12 -7.33 3.21 -7.30
N VAL A 13 -6.59 3.49 -8.36
CA VAL A 13 -6.38 2.52 -9.44
C VAL A 13 -5.54 1.32 -8.95
N ALA A 14 -4.50 1.56 -8.16
CA ALA A 14 -3.70 0.48 -7.59
C ALA A 14 -4.52 -0.41 -6.63
N ARG A 15 -5.40 0.18 -5.83
CA ARG A 15 -6.37 -0.52 -4.99
C ARG A 15 -7.26 -1.45 -5.79
N GLN A 16 -7.78 -0.97 -6.93
CA GLN A 16 -8.59 -1.79 -7.84
C GLN A 16 -7.80 -3.00 -8.36
N TYR A 17 -6.55 -2.81 -8.79
CA TYR A 17 -5.72 -3.93 -9.25
C TYR A 17 -5.45 -4.97 -8.16
N ILE A 18 -5.27 -4.54 -6.91
CA ILE A 18 -5.08 -5.46 -5.78
C ILE A 18 -6.38 -6.20 -5.44
N ALA A 19 -7.51 -5.49 -5.44
CA ALA A 19 -8.83 -6.07 -5.18
C ALA A 19 -9.20 -7.13 -6.21
N GLU A 20 -8.92 -6.88 -7.49
CA GLU A 20 -9.10 -7.82 -8.60
C GLU A 20 -8.07 -8.96 -8.59
N GLY A 21 -7.08 -8.92 -7.70
CA GLY A 21 -6.01 -9.93 -7.62
C GLY A 21 -5.01 -9.87 -8.77
N ARG A 22 -5.00 -8.79 -9.57
CA ARG A 22 -4.08 -8.60 -10.70
C ARG A 22 -2.65 -8.31 -10.27
N ASP A 23 -2.47 -7.70 -9.11
CA ASP A 23 -1.17 -7.44 -8.52
C ASP A 23 -1.18 -7.80 -7.03
N ALA A 24 -0.19 -8.58 -6.60
CA ALA A 24 -0.05 -9.00 -5.21
C ALA A 24 0.61 -7.93 -4.32
N HIS A 25 1.38 -7.01 -4.90
CA HIS A 25 2.14 -6.00 -4.16
C HIS A 25 1.78 -4.59 -4.62
N LEU A 26 1.67 -3.65 -3.68
CA LEU A 26 1.32 -2.26 -3.98
C LEU A 26 2.34 -1.59 -4.91
N CYS A 27 3.63 -1.81 -4.71
CA CYS A 27 4.65 -1.27 -5.61
C CYS A 27 4.50 -1.79 -7.06
N PHE A 28 4.05 -3.03 -7.25
CA PHE A 28 3.78 -3.57 -8.59
C PHE A 28 2.49 -3.02 -9.19
N ALA A 29 1.44 -2.87 -8.38
CA ALA A 29 0.22 -2.19 -8.80
C ALA A 29 0.51 -0.75 -9.26
N LEU A 30 1.35 -0.01 -8.52
CA LEU A 30 1.76 1.35 -8.89
C LEU A 30 2.61 1.38 -10.17
N ASN A 31 3.50 0.40 -10.38
CA ASN A 31 4.21 0.26 -11.65
C ASN A 31 3.26 0.04 -12.83
N ARG A 32 2.21 -0.76 -12.62
CA ARG A 32 1.18 -0.97 -13.64
C ARG A 32 0.40 0.32 -13.91
N VAL A 33 0.06 1.08 -12.86
CA VAL A 33 -0.58 2.40 -12.99
C VAL A 33 0.28 3.33 -13.85
N ALA A 34 1.57 3.48 -13.51
CA ALA A 34 2.52 4.30 -14.26
C ALA A 34 2.60 3.92 -15.74
N ARG A 35 2.68 2.61 -16.04
CA ARG A 35 2.72 2.10 -17.42
C ARG A 35 1.42 2.32 -18.18
N ARG A 36 0.27 2.19 -17.52
CA ARG A 36 -1.05 2.30 -18.17
C ARG A 36 -1.49 3.76 -18.31
N TYR A 37 -1.08 4.62 -17.38
CA TYR A 37 -1.44 6.02 -17.31
C TYR A 37 -0.16 6.86 -17.18
N PRO A 38 0.55 7.16 -18.28
CA PRO A 38 1.82 7.88 -18.23
C PRO A 38 1.77 9.22 -17.50
N LYS A 39 0.61 9.90 -17.52
CA LYS A 39 0.37 11.14 -16.76
C LYS A 39 0.50 10.96 -15.25
N LEU A 40 0.31 9.75 -14.72
CA LEU A 40 0.44 9.44 -13.30
C LEU A 40 1.83 8.90 -12.93
N ASN A 41 2.79 8.87 -13.86
CA ASN A 41 4.10 8.25 -13.62
C ASN A 41 4.80 8.87 -12.40
N THR A 42 4.95 10.19 -12.38
CA THR A 42 5.60 10.92 -11.27
C THR A 42 4.89 10.68 -9.95
N ALA A 43 3.55 10.69 -9.94
CA ALA A 43 2.76 10.42 -8.75
C ALA A 43 2.97 8.98 -8.23
N ALA A 44 2.97 7.99 -9.13
CA ALA A 44 3.19 6.58 -8.81
C ALA A 44 4.62 6.32 -8.30
N GLU A 45 5.64 6.96 -8.90
CA GLU A 45 7.03 6.90 -8.43
C GLU A 45 7.19 7.52 -7.03
N GLY A 46 6.60 8.71 -6.82
CA GLY A 46 6.60 9.36 -5.51
C GLY A 46 5.94 8.51 -4.43
N LEU A 47 4.79 7.89 -4.74
CA LEU A 47 4.12 6.96 -3.83
C LEU A 47 4.98 5.74 -3.53
N ARG A 48 5.62 5.14 -4.54
CA ARG A 48 6.54 4.00 -4.32
C ARG A 48 7.68 4.37 -3.39
N ALA A 49 8.32 5.52 -3.60
CA ALA A 49 9.39 5.99 -2.74
C ALA A 49 8.91 6.22 -1.30
N TYR A 50 7.73 6.83 -1.13
CA TYR A 50 7.11 7.00 0.18
C TYR A 50 6.84 5.67 0.88
N ILE A 51 6.21 4.72 0.18
CA ILE A 51 5.89 3.38 0.67
C ILE A 51 7.17 2.63 1.07
N GLN A 52 8.21 2.65 0.25
CA GLN A 52 9.49 2.02 0.56
C GLN A 52 10.12 2.60 1.83
N ARG A 53 10.07 3.93 2.01
CA ARG A 53 10.57 4.57 3.23
C ARG A 53 9.74 4.20 4.45
N ALA A 54 8.41 4.17 4.31
CA ALA A 54 7.50 3.82 5.41
C ALA A 54 7.64 2.35 5.86
N LEU A 55 7.99 1.45 4.92
CA LEU A 55 8.20 0.04 5.21
C LEU A 55 9.64 -0.28 5.64
N SER A 56 10.61 0.61 5.41
CA SER A 56 12.01 0.37 5.77
C SER A 56 12.17 -0.04 7.25
N PRO A 57 12.99 -1.07 7.56
CA PRO A 57 13.89 -1.82 6.68
C PRO A 57 13.24 -3.03 5.97
N TYR A 58 11.92 -3.18 6.04
CA TYR A 58 11.21 -4.35 5.54
C TYR A 58 10.90 -4.25 4.04
N THR A 59 10.92 -5.40 3.37
CA THR A 59 10.72 -5.48 1.91
C THR A 59 9.24 -5.46 1.54
N THR A 60 8.37 -5.91 2.44
CA THR A 60 6.93 -6.08 2.18
C THR A 60 6.08 -5.58 3.34
N LEU A 61 4.82 -5.23 3.04
CA LEU A 61 3.85 -4.87 4.07
C LEU A 61 3.60 -6.06 5.02
N GLU A 62 3.56 -7.28 4.50
CA GLU A 62 3.39 -8.48 5.32
C GLU A 62 4.50 -8.66 6.35
N GLU A 63 5.75 -8.41 5.94
CA GLU A 63 6.90 -8.46 6.85
C GLU A 63 6.82 -7.34 7.91
N TRP A 64 6.47 -6.12 7.50
CA TRP A 64 6.26 -5.00 8.43
C TRP A 64 5.15 -5.32 9.44
N ILE A 65 4.00 -5.85 9.00
CA ILE A 65 2.88 -6.24 9.87
C ILE A 65 3.33 -7.33 10.84
N ALA A 66 3.96 -8.40 10.35
CA ALA A 66 4.41 -9.48 11.21
C ALA A 66 5.30 -8.97 12.34
N ARG A 67 6.25 -8.08 12.05
CA ARG A 67 7.17 -7.52 13.05
C ARG A 67 6.46 -6.58 14.04
N HIS A 68 5.51 -5.77 13.60
CA HIS A 68 4.74 -4.88 14.47
C HIS A 68 3.64 -5.61 15.28
N GLU A 69 3.19 -6.77 14.83
CA GLU A 69 2.30 -7.61 15.62
C GLU A 69 3.07 -8.37 16.71
N LEU A 70 4.31 -8.81 16.45
CA LEU A 70 5.15 -9.53 17.41
C LEU A 70 5.48 -8.75 18.70
N VAL A 71 5.38 -7.42 18.70
CA VAL A 71 5.54 -6.61 19.92
C VAL A 71 4.30 -6.67 20.84
N LYS A 72 3.17 -7.17 20.33
CA LYS A 72 1.93 -7.34 21.11
C LYS A 72 1.93 -8.73 21.77
N PRO A 73 1.14 -8.93 22.85
CA PRO A 73 0.89 -10.27 23.39
C PRO A 73 0.37 -11.24 22.31
N PRO A 74 0.77 -12.53 22.30
CA PRO A 74 0.41 -13.49 21.25
C PRO A 74 -1.09 -13.61 20.95
N ARG A 75 -1.92 -13.51 21.99
CA ARG A 75 -3.40 -13.53 21.88
C ARG A 75 -4.00 -12.34 21.11
N LEU A 76 -3.21 -11.30 20.84
CA LEU A 76 -3.63 -10.08 20.16
C LEU A 76 -3.03 -9.96 18.74
N TRP A 77 -2.21 -10.92 18.32
CA TRP A 77 -1.57 -10.88 17.00
C TRP A 77 -2.60 -10.93 15.87
N ARG A 78 -2.50 -9.98 14.95
CA ARG A 78 -3.26 -9.94 13.70
C ARG A 78 -2.32 -10.05 12.49
N ILE A 79 -1.71 -11.22 12.35
CA ILE A 79 -0.78 -11.51 11.24
C ILE A 79 -1.56 -12.14 10.09
N PRO A 80 -1.62 -11.53 8.90
CA PRO A 80 -2.32 -12.11 7.75
C PRO A 80 -1.60 -13.37 7.25
N ARG A 81 -2.28 -14.52 7.27
CA ARG A 81 -1.71 -15.84 6.93
C ARG A 81 -2.06 -16.27 5.52
N THR A 82 -3.28 -16.02 5.09
CA THR A 82 -3.80 -16.44 3.78
C THR A 82 -3.57 -15.38 2.70
N PRO A 83 -3.56 -15.76 1.41
CA PRO A 83 -3.50 -14.77 0.32
C PRO A 83 -4.63 -13.73 0.37
N ALA A 84 -5.83 -14.14 0.83
CA ALA A 84 -6.98 -13.25 0.97
C ALA A 84 -6.77 -12.23 2.10
N GLU A 85 -6.33 -12.66 3.28
CA GLU A 85 -6.03 -11.76 4.41
C GLU A 85 -4.92 -10.77 4.07
N ARG A 86 -3.88 -11.22 3.35
CA ARG A 86 -2.80 -10.32 2.93
C ARG A 86 -3.28 -9.30 1.90
N ARG A 87 -4.17 -9.71 0.99
CA ARG A 87 -4.83 -8.79 0.04
C ARG A 87 -5.65 -7.74 0.81
N GLU A 88 -6.45 -8.19 1.76
CA GLU A 88 -7.26 -7.31 2.60
C GLU A 88 -6.38 -6.32 3.38
N ALA A 89 -5.29 -6.79 4.00
CA ALA A 89 -4.35 -5.92 4.71
C ALA A 89 -3.75 -4.82 3.80
N ARG A 90 -3.46 -5.14 2.52
CA ARG A 90 -2.99 -4.15 1.54
C ARG A 90 -4.08 -3.15 1.17
N ILE A 91 -5.32 -3.61 1.00
CA ILE A 91 -6.46 -2.73 0.71
C ILE A 91 -6.67 -1.77 1.87
N GLN A 92 -6.73 -2.27 3.11
CA GLN A 92 -6.87 -1.46 4.31
C GLN A 92 -5.73 -0.44 4.47
N TRP A 93 -4.50 -0.82 4.10
CA TRP A 93 -3.39 0.13 4.14
C TRP A 93 -3.53 1.24 3.10
N ILE A 94 -4.00 0.91 1.89
CA ILE A 94 -4.30 1.93 0.86
C ILE A 94 -5.46 2.81 1.29
N ASP A 95 -6.50 2.24 1.88
CA ASP A 95 -7.66 2.98 2.38
C ASP A 95 -7.23 3.93 3.50
N TRP A 96 -6.39 3.49 4.43
CA TRP A 96 -5.77 4.36 5.43
C TRP A 96 -4.95 5.50 4.78
N MET A 97 -4.18 5.24 3.72
CA MET A 97 -3.46 6.29 2.98
C MET A 97 -4.41 7.28 2.29
N LEU A 98 -5.56 6.81 1.79
CA LEU A 98 -6.57 7.61 1.09
C LEU A 98 -7.44 8.44 2.05
N ASP A 99 -7.71 7.91 3.24
CA ASP A 99 -8.49 8.53 4.31
C ASP A 99 -7.77 9.70 4.98
N GLU A 100 -6.50 9.95 4.67
CA GLU A 100 -5.76 11.10 5.20
C GLU A 100 -6.29 12.45 4.67
N PRO A 101 -6.73 13.37 5.56
CA PRO A 101 -6.36 14.77 5.49
C PRO A 101 -5.10 14.92 6.36
N LYS A 102 -3.91 14.83 5.78
CA LYS A 102 -2.71 15.28 6.50
C LYS A 102 -2.74 16.80 6.45
N GLU A 103 -3.09 17.41 7.59
CA GLU A 103 -3.22 18.85 7.80
C GLU A 103 -2.05 19.68 7.21
N VAL A 104 -2.41 20.94 6.98
CA VAL A 104 -1.68 22.08 6.39
C VAL A 104 -0.40 22.41 7.16
#